data_AF-A0A7C5VQX4-F1
#
_entry.id   AF-A0A7C5VQX4-F1
#
_cell.length_a   1.000
_cell.length_b   1.000
_cell.length_c   1.000
_cell.angle_alpha   90.00
_cell.angle_beta   90.00
_cell.angle_gamma   90.00
#
_symmetry.space_group_name_H-M   'P 1'
#
loop_
_entity.id
_entity.type
_entity.pdbx_description
1 polymer ?
#
loop_
_entity_poly.entity_id
_entity_poly.type
_entity_poly.pdbx_seq_one_letter_code
_entity_poly.pdbx_strand_id
1 'polypeptide(L)' 'MDKSDDLAKKLGSLSSERKRIAKIFKSYIEKAIVELGPGYIVDLHGNFFDTPIRIIIEILPSQG' A
#
# COMPACT_ATOMS: atom_id res chain seq x y z
N MET A 1 14.03 30.20 16.30
CA MET A 1 13.93 29.35 15.11
C MET A 1 13.07 28.16 15.46
N ASP A 2 12.04 27.93 14.66
CA ASP A 2 10.73 27.41 15.06
C ASP A 2 10.69 25.88 15.09
N LYS A 3 10.38 25.27 16.25
CA LYS A 3 10.19 23.81 16.37
C LYS A 3 8.96 23.34 15.58
N SER A 4 8.05 24.25 15.24
CA SER A 4 6.85 23.98 14.46
C SER A 4 7.18 23.69 12.98
N ASP A 5 8.19 24.35 12.42
CA ASP A 5 8.61 24.15 11.03
C ASP A 5 9.29 22.80 10.78
N ASP A 6 10.01 22.27 11.78
CA ASP A 6 10.63 20.95 11.71
C ASP A 6 9.59 19.82 11.81
N LEU A 7 8.52 20.01 12.57
CA LEU A 7 7.39 19.09 12.61
C LEU A 7 6.60 19.15 11.31
N ALA A 8 6.36 20.34 10.75
CA ALA A 8 5.67 20.52 9.47
C ALA A 8 6.48 19.97 8.29
N LYS A 9 7.81 20.07 8.28
CA LYS A 9 8.67 19.37 7.31
C LYS A 9 8.68 17.84 7.50
N LYS A 10 8.58 17.35 8.75
CA LYS A 10 8.42 15.91 9.08
C LYS A 10 7.02 15.35 8.80
N LEU A 11 5.98 16.18 8.80
CA LEU A 11 4.59 15.82 8.51
C LEU A 11 4.25 15.99 7.02
N GLY A 12 4.73 17.05 6.37
CA GLY A 12 4.68 17.25 4.91
C GLY A 12 5.51 16.21 4.16
N SER A 13 6.43 15.56 4.87
CA SER A 13 7.00 14.26 4.53
C SER A 13 6.18 13.12 5.18
N LEU A 14 5.01 12.83 4.62
CA LEU A 14 4.76 11.42 4.27
C LEU A 14 5.94 11.04 3.36
N SER A 15 7.03 10.61 4.00
CA SER A 15 8.37 10.81 3.46
C SER A 15 8.48 10.21 2.08
N SER A 16 9.26 10.82 1.19
CA SER A 16 9.50 10.26 -0.14
C SER A 16 9.86 8.78 -0.05
N GLU A 17 10.53 8.39 1.04
CA GLU A 17 10.78 7.02 1.45
C GLU A 17 9.51 6.21 1.81
N ARG A 18 8.59 6.71 2.65
CA ARG A 18 7.29 6.04 2.90
C ARG A 18 6.46 5.87 1.63
N LYS A 19 6.41 6.91 0.76
CA LYS A 19 5.75 6.81 -0.55
C LYS A 19 6.44 5.78 -1.45
N ARG A 20 7.78 5.72 -1.41
CA ARG A 20 8.56 4.70 -2.13
C ARG A 20 8.23 3.30 -1.61
N ILE A 21 8.21 3.09 -0.29
CA ILE A 21 7.87 1.80 0.34
C ILE A 21 6.44 1.39 -0.02
N ALA A 22 5.46 2.29 0.08
CA ALA A 22 4.08 2.04 -0.32
C ALA A 22 3.96 1.59 -1.79
N LYS A 23 4.68 2.25 -2.70
CA LYS A 23 4.74 1.86 -4.12
C LYS A 23 5.36 0.48 -4.32
N ILE A 24 6.44 0.18 -3.61
CA ILE A 24 7.09 -1.14 -3.65
C ILE A 24 6.09 -2.22 -3.20
N PHE A 25 5.43 -2.01 -2.06
CA PHE A 25 4.48 -2.97 -1.50
C PHE A 25 3.29 -3.22 -2.44
N LYS A 26 2.69 -2.15 -2.98
CA LYS A 26 1.64 -2.23 -4.00
C LYS A 26 2.09 -3.04 -5.23
N SER A 27 3.29 -2.77 -5.76
CA SER A 27 3.79 -3.45 -6.96
C SER A 27 3.98 -4.95 -6.74
N TYR A 28 4.46 -5.38 -5.57
CA TYR A 28 4.62 -6.81 -5.29
C TYR A 28 3.28 -7.52 -5.13
N ILE A 29 2.29 -6.89 -4.51
CA ILE A 29 0.93 -7.45 -4.40
C ILE A 29 0.28 -7.56 -5.77
N GLU A 30 0.38 -6.53 -6.61
CA GLU A 30 -0.15 -6.58 -7.99
C GLU A 30 0.50 -7.70 -8.81
N LYS A 31 1.81 -7.91 -8.68
CA LYS A 31 2.50 -9.04 -9.33
C LYS A 31 1.99 -10.39 -8.84
N ALA A 32 1.82 -10.54 -7.52
CA ALA A 32 1.28 -11.78 -6.94
C ALA A 32 -0.14 -12.08 -7.47
N ILE A 33 -0.98 -11.05 -7.62
CA ILE A 33 -2.34 -11.19 -8.20
C ILE A 33 -2.28 -11.66 -9.65
N VAL A 34 -1.36 -11.11 -10.45
CA VAL A 34 -1.15 -11.55 -11.83
C VAL A 34 -0.65 -13.00 -11.88
N GLU A 35 0.28 -13.39 -11.02
CA GLU A 35 0.83 -14.75 -10.95
C GLU A 35 -0.17 -15.79 -10.44
N LEU A 36 -1.12 -15.39 -9.59
CA LEU A 36 -2.25 -16.22 -9.16
C LEU A 36 -3.08 -16.73 -10.36
N GLY A 37 -3.12 -15.95 -11.43
CA GLY A 37 -3.73 -16.36 -12.69
C GLY A 37 -5.26 -16.39 -12.66
N PRO A 38 -5.88 -16.79 -13.77
CA PRO A 38 -7.33 -16.94 -13.85
C PRO A 38 -7.80 -18.07 -12.92
N GLY A 39 -8.97 -17.90 -12.30
CA GLY A 39 -9.51 -18.87 -11.33
C GLY A 39 -9.58 -18.33 -9.90
N TYR A 40 -9.09 -17.12 -9.66
CA TYR A 40 -9.23 -16.41 -8.39
C TYR A 40 -9.78 -15.00 -8.60
N ILE A 41 -10.65 -14.57 -7.70
CA ILE A 41 -11.05 -13.18 -7.50
C ILE A 41 -10.23 -12.65 -6.32
N VAL A 42 -9.59 -11.51 -6.50
CA VAL A 42 -8.80 -10.87 -5.45
C VAL A 42 -9.41 -9.51 -5.14
N ASP A 43 -9.91 -9.36 -3.91
CA ASP A 43 -10.40 -8.10 -3.38
C ASP A 43 -9.35 -7.48 -2.45
N LEU A 44 -9.04 -6.20 -2.70
CA LEU A 44 -8.08 -5.43 -1.93
C LEU A 44 -8.81 -4.34 -1.14
N HIS A 45 -8.72 -4.39 0.19
CA HIS A 45 -9.28 -3.37 1.07
C HIS A 45 -8.18 -2.60 1.79
N GLY A 46 -8.38 -1.28 1.91
CA GLY A 46 -7.45 -0.35 2.55
C GLY A 46 -6.69 0.52 1.55
N ASN A 47 -5.75 1.31 2.06
CA ASN A 47 -5.00 2.27 1.26
C ASN A 47 -3.50 2.16 1.56
N PHE A 48 -2.72 1.94 0.50
CA PHE A 48 -1.26 1.77 0.56
C PHE A 48 -0.52 3.02 1.06
N PHE A 49 -1.16 4.19 1.01
CA PHE A 49 -0.53 5.45 1.37
C PHE A 49 -0.90 5.95 2.78
N ASP A 50 -1.74 5.21 3.50
CA ASP A 50 -2.11 5.54 4.88
C ASP A 50 -1.03 5.07 5.87
N THR A 51 -0.95 5.69 7.06
CA THR A 51 -0.04 5.27 8.13
C THR A 51 -0.83 5.07 9.43
N PRO A 52 -0.79 3.88 10.05
CA PRO A 52 -0.11 2.66 9.58
C PRO A 52 -0.72 2.12 8.27
N ILE A 53 0.11 1.54 7.39
CA ILE A 53 -0.37 0.87 6.18
C ILE A 53 -1.07 -0.41 6.64
N ARG A 54 -2.37 -0.54 6.33
CA ARG A 54 -3.19 -1.71 6.62
C ARG A 54 -3.92 -2.11 5.35
N ILE A 55 -3.52 -3.23 4.77
CA ILE A 55 -4.13 -3.81 3.58
C ILE A 55 -4.68 -5.17 3.96
N ILE A 56 -5.97 -5.39 3.67
CA ILE A 56 -6.60 -6.70 3.77
C ILE A 56 -6.72 -7.22 2.34
N ILE A 57 -6.26 -8.45 2.13
CA ILE A 57 -6.27 -9.13 0.83
C ILE A 57 -7.18 -10.34 0.99
N GLU A 58 -8.29 -10.35 0.29
CA GLU A 58 -9.21 -11.49 0.24
C GLU A 58 -9.03 -12.17 -1.11
N ILE A 59 -8.73 -13.47 -1.08
CA ILE A 59 -8.54 -14.28 -2.28
C ILE A 59 -9.61 -15.36 -2.26
N LEU A 60 -10.50 -15.31 -3.23
CA LEU A 60 -11.60 -16.25 -3.40
C LEU A 60 -11.39 -17.02 -4.69
N PRO A 61 -11.78 -18.29 -4.78
CA PRO A 61 -11.91 -18.94 -6.07
C PRO A 61 -12.92 -18.15 -6.91
N SER A 62 -12.61 -17.94 -8.19
CA SER A 62 -13.48 -17.32 -9.20
C SER A 62 -14.77 -18.12 -9.49
N GLN A 63 -14.99 -19.22 -8.74
CA GLN A 63 -15.82 -20.37 -9.03
C GLN A 63 -15.23 -21.22 -10.17
N GLY A 64 -15.48 -22.53 -10.11
CA GLY A 64 -15.32 -23.43 -11.26
C GLY A 64 -16.47 -23.27 -12.22
#